data_AF-W2D1Q2-F1
#
_entry.id   AF-W2D1Q2-F1
#
_cell.length_a   1.000
_cell.length_b   1.000
_cell.length_c   1.000
_cell.angle_alpha   90.00
_cell.angle_beta   90.00
_cell.angle_gamma   90.00
#
_symmetry.space_group_name_H-M   'P 1'
#
loop_
_entity.id
_entity.type
_entity.pdbx_description
1 polymer ?
#
loop_
_entity_poly.entity_id
_entity_poly.type
_entity_poly.pdbx_seq_one_letter_code
_entity_poly.pdbx_strand_id
1 'polypeptide(L)'
;MQISFHKIKTKNLGVLAQQVIQASKSGTYKLPEEHVLLKKLEDESREYTQAYTKPVYSQKGRSVLAADAARTKAYQRLRAYLKAYGEMPLLADYKDAAELYKVMRRFDIRRMNYAEKSAEMKLLVEELEKPEHTERLKKLKLKPAFDELKALYEGFEDLYAEQASA
;
A
#
# COMPACT_ATOMS: atom_id res chain seq x y z
N MET A 1 -41.45 -31.24 15.11
CA MET A 1 -40.03 -30.84 15.02
C MET A 1 -39.84 -30.08 13.71
N GLN A 2 -39.73 -28.76 13.75
CA GLN A 2 -39.41 -27.98 12.54
C GLN A 2 -37.91 -28.04 12.32
N ILE A 3 -37.48 -28.70 11.25
CA ILE A 3 -36.08 -28.69 10.80
C ILE A 3 -35.96 -27.58 9.76
N SER A 4 -35.28 -26.50 10.13
CA SER A 4 -34.99 -25.38 9.23
C SER A 4 -33.60 -25.56 8.61
N PHE A 5 -33.55 -25.79 7.30
CA PHE A 5 -32.29 -25.88 6.57
C PHE A 5 -31.68 -24.48 6.37
N HIS A 6 -30.51 -24.24 6.94
CA HIS A 6 -29.76 -23.01 6.75
C HIS A 6 -28.50 -23.29 5.91
N LYS A 7 -28.21 -22.41 4.96
CA LYS A 7 -26.97 -22.50 4.18
C LYS A 7 -25.77 -22.26 5.10
N ILE A 8 -24.91 -23.25 5.24
CA ILE A 8 -23.67 -23.12 6.02
C ILE A 8 -22.71 -22.22 5.24
N LYS A 9 -22.20 -21.17 5.90
CA LYS A 9 -21.18 -20.29 5.33
C LYS A 9 -19.85 -21.05 5.23
N THR A 10 -19.07 -20.80 4.19
CA THR A 10 -17.78 -21.48 3.94
C THR A 10 -16.81 -21.38 5.13
N LYS A 11 -16.78 -20.22 5.82
CA LYS A 11 -16.02 -20.03 7.07
C LYS A 11 -16.41 -21.03 8.16
N ASN A 12 -17.71 -21.25 8.36
CA ASN A 12 -18.22 -22.17 9.39
C ASN A 12 -17.93 -23.61 9.01
N LEU A 13 -17.97 -23.94 7.71
CA LEU A 13 -17.58 -25.26 7.20
C LEU A 13 -16.09 -25.54 7.45
N GLY A 14 -15.21 -24.55 7.23
CA GLY A 14 -13.78 -24.68 7.53
C GLY A 14 -13.49 -24.86 9.02
N VAL A 15 -14.20 -24.16 9.91
CA VAL A 15 -14.07 -24.35 11.37
C VAL A 15 -14.55 -25.75 11.78
N LEU A 16 -15.65 -26.23 11.21
CA LEU A 16 -16.15 -27.58 11.47
C LEU A 16 -15.14 -28.66 11.04
N ALA A 17 -14.52 -28.51 9.86
CA ALA A 17 -13.49 -29.43 9.38
C ALA A 17 -12.30 -29.52 10.36
N GLN A 18 -11.81 -28.38 10.86
CA GLN A 18 -10.72 -28.32 11.84
C GLN A 18 -11.10 -28.99 13.18
N GLN A 19 -12.33 -28.78 13.66
CA GLN A 19 -12.81 -29.43 14.88
C GLN A 19 -12.91 -30.95 14.72
N VAL A 20 -13.37 -31.43 13.56
CA VAL A 20 -13.45 -32.87 13.25
C VAL A 20 -12.06 -33.49 13.18
N ILE A 21 -11.09 -32.83 12.53
CA ILE A 21 -9.68 -33.28 12.50
C ILE A 21 -9.12 -33.38 13.92
N GLN A 22 -9.30 -32.33 14.73
CA GLN A 22 -8.78 -32.29 16.09
C GLN A 22 -9.42 -33.38 16.98
N ALA A 23 -10.74 -33.54 16.91
CA ALA A 23 -11.46 -34.57 17.65
C ALA A 23 -11.03 -35.98 17.22
N SER A 24 -10.75 -36.18 15.93
CA SER A 24 -10.31 -37.47 15.38
C SER A 24 -8.89 -37.85 15.80
N LYS A 25 -7.99 -36.88 16.02
CA LYS A 25 -6.59 -37.12 16.42
C LYS A 25 -6.39 -37.15 17.94
N SER A 26 -7.08 -36.27 18.66
CA SER A 26 -6.81 -35.99 20.08
C SER A 26 -7.99 -36.26 21.00
N GLY A 27 -9.18 -36.52 20.45
CA GLY A 27 -10.40 -36.76 21.22
C GLY A 27 -10.47 -38.16 21.82
N THR A 28 -11.60 -38.43 22.47
CA THR A 28 -11.91 -39.70 23.14
C THR A 28 -11.96 -40.88 22.16
N TYR A 29 -12.42 -40.63 20.92
CA TYR A 29 -12.50 -41.63 19.86
C TYR A 29 -11.48 -41.31 18.77
N LYS A 30 -10.26 -41.82 18.94
CA LYS A 30 -9.17 -41.58 18.01
C LYS A 30 -9.33 -42.45 16.76
N LEU A 31 -9.18 -41.83 15.60
CA LEU A 31 -9.02 -42.55 14.35
C LEU A 31 -7.54 -42.90 14.15
N PRO A 32 -7.22 -44.02 13.47
CA PRO A 32 -5.86 -44.31 13.03
C PRO A 32 -5.30 -43.16 12.20
N GLU A 33 -4.02 -42.81 12.37
CA GLU A 33 -3.37 -41.73 11.60
C GLU A 33 -3.42 -41.96 10.08
N GLU A 34 -3.52 -43.22 9.66
CA GLU A 34 -3.61 -43.61 8.25
C GLU A 34 -5.05 -43.67 7.71
N HIS A 35 -6.05 -43.24 8.48
CA HIS A 35 -7.44 -43.30 8.05
C HIS A 35 -7.67 -42.44 6.79
N VAL A 36 -8.08 -43.09 5.69
CA VAL A 36 -8.15 -42.49 4.35
C VAL A 36 -9.00 -41.22 4.31
N LEU A 37 -10.14 -41.20 5.02
CA LEU A 37 -11.01 -40.02 5.06
C LEU A 37 -10.43 -38.88 5.89
N LEU A 38 -9.63 -39.19 6.92
CA LEU A 38 -8.99 -38.19 7.75
C LEU A 38 -7.87 -37.49 6.98
N LYS A 39 -7.03 -38.26 6.26
CA LYS A 39 -6.00 -37.71 5.36
C LYS A 39 -6.61 -36.80 4.29
N LYS A 40 -7.68 -37.26 3.62
CA LYS A 40 -8.39 -36.43 2.63
C LYS A 40 -8.94 -35.13 3.21
N LEU A 41 -9.58 -35.21 4.38
CA LEU A 41 -10.12 -34.02 5.06
C LEU A 41 -9.00 -33.05 5.47
N GLU A 42 -7.84 -33.56 5.87
CA GLU A 42 -6.67 -32.73 6.20
C GLU A 42 -6.08 -32.03 4.99
N ASP A 43 -5.96 -32.73 3.86
CA ASP A 43 -5.43 -32.16 2.63
C ASP A 43 -6.38 -31.08 2.07
N GLU A 44 -7.68 -31.38 1.96
CA GLU A 44 -8.69 -30.40 1.52
C GLU A 44 -8.80 -29.22 2.52
N SER A 45 -8.74 -29.49 3.83
CA SER A 45 -8.76 -28.43 4.83
C SER A 45 -7.48 -27.59 4.80
N ARG A 46 -6.32 -28.16 4.43
CA ARG A 46 -5.07 -27.43 4.26
C ARG A 46 -5.14 -26.53 3.04
N GLU A 47 -5.62 -27.04 1.91
CA GLU A 47 -5.85 -26.26 0.69
C GLU A 47 -6.85 -25.12 0.94
N TYR A 48 -7.97 -25.41 1.59
CA TYR A 48 -8.93 -24.40 2.03
C TYR A 48 -8.29 -23.37 2.96
N THR A 49 -7.48 -23.82 3.93
CA THR A 49 -6.78 -22.91 4.83
C THR A 49 -5.81 -22.05 4.03
N GLN A 50 -5.01 -22.58 3.12
CA GLN A 50 -4.08 -21.83 2.27
C GLN A 50 -4.81 -20.83 1.33
N ALA A 51 -5.97 -21.19 0.79
CA ALA A 51 -6.76 -20.32 -0.07
C ALA A 51 -7.54 -19.25 0.72
N TYR A 52 -8.03 -19.59 1.91
CA TYR A 52 -8.88 -18.71 2.75
C TYR A 52 -8.06 -17.86 3.72
N THR A 53 -6.99 -18.41 4.30
CA THR A 53 -5.88 -17.60 4.78
C THR A 53 -5.15 -17.09 3.55
N LYS A 54 -5.66 -16.00 2.97
CA LYS A 54 -4.79 -15.03 2.30
C LYS A 54 -3.51 -14.96 3.15
N PRO A 55 -2.30 -15.13 2.58
CA PRO A 55 -1.07 -15.16 3.36
C PRO A 55 -1.17 -14.06 4.39
N VAL A 56 -1.21 -14.49 5.66
CA VAL A 56 -1.49 -13.73 6.89
C VAL A 56 -1.69 -12.27 6.57
N TYR A 57 -2.92 -11.71 6.62
CA TYR A 57 -3.23 -10.27 6.49
C TYR A 57 -1.97 -9.42 6.68
N SER A 58 -1.22 -9.17 5.59
CA SER A 58 0.26 -9.01 5.68
C SER A 58 0.68 -7.74 6.41
N GLN A 59 -0.30 -6.97 6.88
CA GLN A 59 -0.22 -5.57 7.27
C GLN A 59 0.38 -4.69 6.16
N LYS A 60 0.89 -5.27 5.05
CA LYS A 60 1.44 -4.55 3.91
C LYS A 60 0.39 -3.69 3.23
N GLY A 61 -0.88 -4.09 3.22
CA GLY A 61 -1.97 -3.21 2.76
C GLY A 61 -2.09 -1.91 3.58
N ARG A 62 -1.83 -1.96 4.90
CA ARG A 62 -1.78 -0.75 5.75
C ARG A 62 -0.48 0.02 5.55
N SER A 63 0.66 -0.65 5.36
CA SER A 63 1.94 0.04 5.11
C SER A 63 1.96 0.71 3.74
N VAL A 64 1.41 0.09 2.70
CA VAL A 64 1.26 0.67 1.36
C VAL A 64 0.28 1.84 1.38
N LEU A 65 -0.85 1.72 2.08
CA LEU A 65 -1.75 2.86 2.27
C LEU A 65 -1.08 4.02 3.04
N ALA A 66 -0.31 3.71 4.09
CA ALA A 66 0.42 4.71 4.86
C ALA A 66 1.55 5.37 4.04
N ALA A 67 2.29 4.59 3.25
CA ALA A 67 3.33 5.08 2.34
C ALA A 67 2.72 5.95 1.23
N ASP A 68 1.58 5.54 0.65
CA ASP A 68 0.86 6.35 -0.33
C ASP A 68 0.38 7.68 0.27
N ALA A 69 -0.14 7.64 1.50
CA ALA A 69 -0.55 8.83 2.22
C ALA A 69 0.64 9.75 2.52
N ALA A 70 1.80 9.19 2.90
CA ALA A 70 3.01 9.94 3.21
C ALA A 70 3.56 10.68 1.97
N ARG A 71 3.76 9.98 0.84
CA ARG A 71 4.21 10.60 -0.41
C ARG A 71 3.24 11.66 -0.93
N THR A 72 1.93 11.39 -0.82
CA THR A 72 0.88 12.35 -1.20
C THR A 72 0.93 13.60 -0.33
N LYS A 73 1.15 13.44 0.99
CA LYS A 73 1.24 14.55 1.94
C LYS A 73 2.50 15.39 1.70
N ALA A 74 3.64 14.76 1.43
CA ALA A 74 4.87 15.47 1.09
C ALA A 74 4.70 16.32 -0.17
N TYR A 75 4.12 15.75 -1.24
CA TYR A 75 3.78 16.49 -2.45
C TYR A 75 2.85 17.67 -2.16
N GLN A 76 1.78 17.46 -1.39
CA GLN A 76 0.81 18.51 -1.07
C GLN A 76 1.45 19.65 -0.29
N ARG A 77 2.31 19.35 0.69
CA ARG A 77 3.03 20.35 1.49
C ARG A 77 3.96 21.19 0.62
N LEU A 78 4.80 20.55 -0.19
CA LEU A 78 5.74 21.25 -1.07
C LEU A 78 4.98 22.14 -2.06
N ARG A 79 3.92 21.60 -2.68
CA ARG A 79 3.07 22.35 -3.61
C ARG A 79 2.37 23.54 -2.96
N ALA A 80 1.82 23.35 -1.75
CA ALA A 80 1.13 24.41 -1.02
C ALA A 80 2.10 25.52 -0.61
N TYR A 81 3.31 25.15 -0.16
CA TYR A 81 4.36 26.11 0.16
C TYR A 81 4.76 26.94 -1.06
N LEU A 82 5.07 26.29 -2.18
CA LEU A 82 5.46 26.97 -3.42
C LEU A 82 4.36 27.90 -3.95
N LYS A 83 3.09 27.49 -3.83
CA LYS A 83 1.95 28.35 -4.15
C LYS A 83 1.94 29.61 -3.28
N ALA A 84 1.92 29.42 -1.96
CA ALA A 84 1.80 30.51 -1.01
C ALA A 84 2.99 31.49 -1.10
N TYR A 85 4.21 30.96 -1.22
CA TYR A 85 5.42 31.77 -1.34
C TYR A 85 5.47 32.51 -2.69
N GLY A 86 5.05 31.86 -3.79
CA GLY A 86 4.98 32.48 -5.11
C GLY A 86 3.93 33.59 -5.25
N GLU A 87 2.95 33.64 -4.35
CA GLU A 87 1.91 34.69 -4.29
C GLU A 87 2.33 35.89 -3.41
N MET A 88 3.56 35.92 -2.87
CA MET A 88 4.08 36.99 -2.03
C MET A 88 5.10 37.86 -2.79
N PRO A 89 4.67 38.86 -3.58
CA PRO A 89 5.56 39.65 -4.44
C PRO A 89 6.59 40.50 -3.67
N LEU A 90 6.39 40.68 -2.36
CA LEU A 90 7.29 41.42 -1.48
C LEU A 90 8.43 40.57 -0.89
N LEU A 91 8.39 39.24 -1.05
CA LEU A 91 9.44 38.34 -0.58
C LEU A 91 10.51 38.14 -1.66
N ALA A 92 11.75 37.95 -1.23
CA ALA A 92 12.84 37.56 -2.12
C ALA A 92 12.54 36.21 -2.78
N ASP A 93 12.96 36.06 -4.04
CA ASP A 93 12.87 34.80 -4.78
C ASP A 93 11.44 34.25 -4.99
N TYR A 94 10.40 35.06 -4.77
CA TYR A 94 8.99 34.64 -4.99
C TYR A 94 8.74 34.13 -6.41
N LYS A 95 9.43 34.71 -7.41
CA LYS A 95 9.35 34.29 -8.81
C LYS A 95 9.87 32.87 -9.02
N ASP A 96 10.97 32.51 -8.35
CA ASP A 96 11.54 31.16 -8.42
C ASP A 96 10.57 30.13 -7.81
N ALA A 97 9.88 30.49 -6.72
CA ALA A 97 8.84 29.66 -6.13
C ALA A 97 7.61 29.53 -7.04
N ALA A 98 7.18 30.62 -7.69
CA ALA A 98 6.08 30.61 -8.64
C ALA A 98 6.37 29.72 -9.86
N GLU A 99 7.62 29.73 -10.36
CA GLU A 99 8.04 28.85 -11.44
C GLU A 99 8.06 27.37 -11.01
N LEU A 100 8.60 27.05 -9.84
CA LEU A 100 8.54 25.69 -9.30
C LEU A 100 7.10 25.23 -9.05
N TYR A 101 6.21 26.14 -8.61
CA TYR A 101 4.80 25.85 -8.47
C TYR A 101 4.14 25.49 -9.81
N LYS A 102 4.49 26.18 -10.91
CA LYS A 102 4.00 25.84 -12.26
C LYS A 102 4.40 24.43 -12.66
N VAL A 103 5.62 24.01 -12.35
CA VAL A 103 6.07 22.62 -12.57
C VAL A 103 5.20 21.65 -11.78
N MET A 104 5.09 21.83 -10.45
CA MET A 104 4.28 20.95 -9.61
C MET A 104 2.79 20.93 -10.00
N ARG A 105 2.26 22.02 -10.56
CA ARG A 105 0.85 22.11 -10.99
C ARG A 105 0.55 21.24 -12.21
N ARG A 106 1.54 20.92 -13.05
CA ARG A 106 1.34 20.06 -14.23
C ARG A 106 1.00 18.61 -13.86
N PHE A 107 1.50 18.16 -12.71
CA PHE A 107 1.31 16.80 -12.21
C PHE A 107 0.26 16.80 -11.09
N ASP A 108 -1.00 16.41 -11.34
CA ASP A 108 -2.05 16.37 -10.30
C ASP A 108 -2.26 14.96 -9.73
N ILE A 109 -1.42 14.60 -8.77
CA ILE A 109 -1.39 13.24 -8.22
C ILE A 109 -2.52 12.90 -7.23
N ARG A 110 -3.44 13.83 -6.94
CA ARG A 110 -4.37 13.70 -5.79
C ARG A 110 -5.50 12.70 -5.99
N ARG A 111 -5.84 12.36 -7.24
CA ARG A 111 -7.01 11.51 -7.58
C ARG A 111 -6.63 10.30 -8.44
N MET A 112 -5.36 9.94 -8.46
CA MET A 112 -4.82 8.85 -9.27
C MET A 112 -4.76 7.55 -8.48
N ASN A 113 -4.86 6.42 -9.20
CA ASN A 113 -4.54 5.12 -8.61
C ASN A 113 -3.03 4.99 -8.33
N TYR A 114 -2.59 3.92 -7.67
CA TYR A 114 -1.18 3.79 -7.26
C TYR A 114 -0.21 3.79 -8.44
N ALA A 115 -0.53 3.09 -9.53
CA ALA A 115 0.34 2.99 -10.70
C ALA A 115 0.45 4.32 -11.46
N GLU A 116 -0.69 4.99 -11.69
CA GLU A 116 -0.74 6.32 -12.29
C GLU A 116 0.03 7.34 -11.45
N LYS A 117 -0.19 7.34 -10.13
CA LYS A 117 0.51 8.23 -9.19
C LYS A 117 2.01 8.02 -9.23
N SER A 118 2.47 6.77 -9.25
CA SER A 118 3.89 6.43 -9.33
C SER A 118 4.53 6.92 -10.62
N ALA A 119 3.87 6.72 -11.77
CA ALA A 119 4.36 7.22 -13.06
C ALA A 119 4.48 8.75 -13.08
N GLU A 120 3.46 9.45 -12.57
CA GLU A 120 3.44 10.91 -12.50
C GLU A 120 4.45 11.47 -11.50
N MET A 121 4.63 10.82 -10.34
CA MET A 121 5.64 11.21 -9.36
C MET A 121 7.06 11.00 -9.89
N LYS A 122 7.30 9.93 -10.66
CA LYS A 122 8.58 9.70 -11.33
C LYS A 122 8.92 10.85 -12.27
N LEU A 123 8.00 11.21 -13.16
CA LEU A 123 8.18 12.33 -14.09
C LEU A 123 8.36 13.67 -13.36
N LEU A 124 7.62 13.89 -12.26
CA LEU A 124 7.78 15.08 -11.43
C LEU A 124 9.18 15.16 -10.80
N VAL A 125 9.69 14.05 -10.27
CA VAL A 125 11.04 13.99 -9.68
C VAL A 125 12.09 14.27 -10.75
N GLU A 126 12.01 13.60 -11.91
CA GLU A 126 12.91 13.82 -13.06
C GLU A 126 12.88 15.29 -13.52
N GLU A 127 11.70 15.92 -13.57
CA GLU A 127 11.56 17.33 -13.93
C GLU A 127 12.22 18.23 -12.89
N LEU A 128 12.01 17.98 -11.59
CA LEU A 128 12.60 18.78 -10.50
C LEU A 128 14.12 18.57 -10.35
N GLU A 129 14.68 17.47 -10.84
CA GLU A 129 16.12 17.19 -10.90
C GLU A 129 16.85 17.94 -12.02
N LYS A 130 16.12 18.57 -12.95
CA LYS A 130 16.77 19.43 -13.95
C LYS A 130 17.58 20.52 -13.25
N PRO A 131 18.76 20.90 -13.80
CA PRO A 131 19.67 21.85 -13.16
C PRO A 131 18.98 23.19 -12.85
N GLU A 132 18.11 23.67 -13.74
CA GLU A 132 17.33 24.89 -13.56
C GLU A 132 16.45 24.86 -12.30
N HIS A 133 15.74 23.75 -12.06
CA HIS A 133 14.85 23.58 -10.92
C HIS A 133 15.62 23.26 -9.64
N THR A 134 16.74 22.56 -9.76
CA THR A 134 17.63 22.24 -8.64
C THR A 134 18.25 23.50 -8.04
N GLU A 135 18.69 24.45 -8.88
CA GLU A 135 19.20 25.73 -8.41
C GLU A 135 18.11 26.58 -7.73
N ARG A 136 16.87 26.58 -8.25
CA ARG A 136 15.73 27.22 -7.59
C ARG A 136 15.39 26.59 -6.24
N LEU A 137 15.41 25.26 -6.14
CA LEU A 137 15.20 24.54 -4.89
C LEU A 137 16.30 24.85 -3.86
N LYS A 138 17.56 25.00 -4.28
CA LYS A 138 18.67 25.43 -3.41
C LYS A 138 18.47 26.85 -2.90
N LYS A 139 18.15 27.81 -3.78
CA LYS A 139 17.88 29.21 -3.39
C LYS A 139 16.78 29.32 -2.34
N LEU A 140 15.68 28.59 -2.54
CA LEU A 140 14.54 28.59 -1.61
C LEU A 140 14.76 27.70 -0.38
N LYS A 141 15.93 27.06 -0.23
CA LYS A 141 16.24 26.11 0.85
C LYS A 141 15.26 24.93 0.94
N LEU A 142 14.69 24.55 -0.20
CA LEU A 142 13.69 23.46 -0.31
C LEU A 142 14.31 22.11 -0.66
N LYS A 143 15.63 22.03 -0.83
CA LYS A 143 16.33 20.77 -1.11
C LYS A 143 15.99 19.65 -0.12
N PRO A 144 15.95 19.87 1.21
CA PRO A 144 15.56 18.82 2.15
C PRO A 144 14.12 18.30 1.94
N ALA A 145 13.18 19.20 1.60
CA ALA A 145 11.80 18.82 1.34
C ALA A 145 11.63 18.05 0.02
N PHE A 146 12.46 18.38 -0.98
CA PHE A 146 12.53 17.60 -2.23
C PHE A 146 13.14 16.22 -2.00
N ASP A 147 14.25 16.14 -1.25
CA ASP A 147 14.90 14.88 -0.92
C ASP A 147 13.97 13.97 -0.08
N GLU A 148 13.18 14.54 0.85
CA GLU A 148 12.11 13.81 1.57
C GLU A 148 11.03 13.27 0.61
N LEU A 149 10.55 14.09 -0.33
CA LEU A 149 9.56 13.67 -1.32
C LEU A 149 10.07 12.50 -2.17
N LYS A 150 11.32 12.59 -2.62
CA LYS A 150 11.98 11.56 -3.42
C LYS A 150 12.12 10.26 -2.63
N ALA A 151 12.61 10.32 -1.40
CA ALA A 151 12.76 9.15 -0.53
C ALA A 151 11.41 8.46 -0.24
N LEU A 152 10.34 9.23 -0.03
CA LEU A 152 8.99 8.68 0.19
C LEU A 152 8.39 8.05 -1.07
N TYR A 153 8.73 8.58 -2.25
CA TYR A 153 8.35 7.98 -3.53
C TYR A 153 9.09 6.66 -3.77
N GLU A 154 10.42 6.65 -3.65
CA GLU A 154 11.26 5.45 -3.84
C GLU A 154 10.87 4.35 -2.84
N GLY A 155 10.70 4.70 -1.56
CA GLY A 155 10.25 3.75 -0.54
C GLY A 155 8.84 3.19 -0.78
N PHE A 156 7.97 3.91 -1.49
CA PHE A 156 6.69 3.35 -1.93
C PHE A 156 6.89 2.34 -3.07
N GLU A 157 7.72 2.67 -4.07
CA GLU A 157 8.00 1.78 -5.21
C GLU A 157 8.55 0.43 -4.73
N ASP A 158 9.48 0.45 -3.77
CA ASP A 158 10.05 -0.77 -3.19
C ASP A 158 8.96 -1.63 -2.51
N LEU A 159 8.13 -1.00 -1.66
CA LEU A 159 7.03 -1.68 -0.97
C LEU A 159 5.97 -2.22 -1.94
N TYR A 160 5.72 -1.52 -3.04
CA TYR A 160 4.73 -1.89 -4.04
C TYR A 160 5.23 -3.04 -4.92
N ALA A 161 6.51 -3.02 -5.32
CA ALA A 161 7.16 -4.12 -6.04
C ALA A 161 7.22 -5.41 -5.20
N GLU A 162 7.52 -5.30 -3.90
CA GLU A 162 7.46 -6.44 -2.98
C GLU A 162 6.06 -7.06 -2.87
N GLN A 163 5.01 -6.24 -2.92
CA GLN A 163 3.64 -6.73 -2.88
C GLN A 163 3.22 -7.40 -4.19
N ALA A 164 3.73 -6.95 -5.34
CA ALA A 164 3.43 -7.55 -6.64
C ALA A 164 4.14 -8.90 -6.85
N SER A 165 5.22 -9.14 -6.11
CA SER A 165 6.07 -10.34 -6.22
C SER A 165 5.76 -11.44 -5.18
N ALA A 166 4.85 -11.17 -4.23
CA ALA A 166 4.48 -12.06 -3.10
C ALA A 166 3.06 -12.62 -3.25
#